data_AF-A0A962M1G0-F1
#
_entry.id   AF-A0A962M1G0-F1
#
_cell.length_a   1.000
_cell.length_b   1.000
_cell.length_c   1.000
_cell.angle_alpha   90.00
_cell.angle_beta   90.00
_cell.angle_gamma   90.00
#
_symmetry.space_group_name_H-M   'P 1'
#
loop_
_entity.id
_entity.type
_entity.pdbx_description
1 polymer ?
#
loop_
_entity_poly.entity_id
_entity_poly.type
_entity_poly.pdbx_seq_one_letter_code
_entity_poly.pdbx_strand_id
1 'polypeptide(L)'
;MTDAFFLLSESRRTPMHVGGLNLFTLPRDVDDTTFLANLGEILRYDGELRRPFGEKLKMGPLGVAGNIFWEEEEELDMEYHVRHSALPRPGRYRELFALVSRLHSTLLDRS
;
A
#
# COMPACT_ATOMS: atom_id res chain seq x y z
N MET A 1 11.79 -19.98 -5.09
CA MET A 1 11.00 -20.87 -4.20
C MET A 1 10.70 -20.24 -2.84
N THR A 2 11.53 -19.33 -2.31
CA THR A 2 11.33 -18.71 -0.99
C THR A 2 10.11 -17.77 -0.91
N ASP A 3 9.83 -16.99 -1.96
CA ASP A 3 8.78 -15.95 -1.89
C ASP A 3 7.34 -16.52 -1.90
N ALA A 4 7.13 -17.66 -2.56
CA ALA A 4 5.83 -18.33 -2.60
C ALA A 4 5.36 -18.82 -1.22
N PHE A 5 6.29 -19.00 -0.26
CA PHE A 5 5.96 -19.37 1.10
C PHE A 5 5.11 -18.31 1.82
N PHE A 6 5.33 -17.02 1.53
CA PHE A 6 4.52 -15.94 2.08
C PHE A 6 3.06 -16.06 1.63
N LEU A 7 2.84 -16.41 0.36
CA LEU A 7 1.50 -16.59 -0.19
C LEU A 7 0.79 -17.84 0.37
N LEU A 8 1.55 -18.93 0.54
CA LEU A 8 1.03 -20.20 1.07
C LEU A 8 0.70 -20.13 2.56
N SER A 9 1.45 -19.32 3.31
CA SER A 9 1.29 -19.18 4.77
C SER A 9 0.31 -18.07 5.16
N GLU A 10 -0.11 -17.22 4.21
CA GLU A 10 -1.04 -16.13 4.48
C GLU A 10 -2.43 -16.64 4.83
N SER A 11 -3.02 -16.04 5.87
CA SER A 11 -4.41 -16.27 6.24
C SER A 11 -5.04 -14.96 6.67
N ARG A 12 -6.38 -14.92 6.77
CA ARG A 12 -7.09 -13.77 7.36
C ARG A 12 -6.63 -13.42 8.78
N ARG A 13 -6.03 -14.37 9.50
CA ARG A 13 -5.51 -14.17 10.87
C ARG A 13 -4.02 -13.80 10.88
N THR A 14 -3.31 -14.06 9.80
CA THR A 14 -1.87 -13.86 9.64
C THR A 14 -1.59 -13.30 8.24
N PRO A 15 -1.89 -12.01 7.99
CA PRO A 15 -1.45 -11.33 6.76
C PRO A 15 0.07 -11.40 6.63
N MET A 16 0.58 -11.63 5.42
CA MET A 16 2.00 -11.82 5.13
C MET A 16 2.59 -10.63 4.38
N HIS A 17 2.13 -9.42 4.72
CA HIS A 17 2.68 -8.16 4.20
C HIS A 17 3.44 -7.41 5.30
N VAL A 18 4.42 -6.61 4.89
CA VAL A 18 5.15 -5.70 5.77
C VAL A 18 4.62 -4.28 5.61
N GLY A 19 4.77 -3.47 6.66
CA GLY A 19 4.38 -2.06 6.64
C GLY A 19 5.45 -1.19 7.29
N GLY A 20 5.51 0.08 6.88
CA GLY A 20 6.37 1.10 7.46
C GLY A 20 5.56 2.31 7.91
N LEU A 21 5.83 2.81 9.12
CA LEU A 21 5.28 4.08 9.60
C LEU A 21 6.37 5.13 9.59
N ASN A 22 6.23 6.13 8.71
CA ASN A 22 7.15 7.26 8.62
C ASN A 22 6.48 8.53 9.13
N LEU A 23 7.15 9.25 10.02
CA LEU A 23 6.68 10.51 10.59
C LEU A 23 7.51 11.66 10.04
N PHE A 24 6.82 12.67 9.53
CA PHE A 24 7.44 13.86 8.96
C PHE A 24 6.92 15.10 9.66
N THR A 25 7.72 16.17 9.59
CA THR A 25 7.29 17.52 9.98
C THR A 25 7.21 18.35 8.72
N LEU A 26 6.19 19.20 8.63
CA LEU A 26 6.07 20.12 7.50
C LEU A 26 7.32 21.03 7.42
N PRO A 27 7.78 21.37 6.21
CA PRO A 27 8.79 22.40 6.04
C PRO A 27 8.36 23.72 6.70
N ARG A 28 9.32 24.58 7.05
CA ARG A 28 9.00 25.91 7.56
C ARG A 28 8.37 26.76 6.46
N ASP A 29 7.44 27.63 6.85
CA ASP A 29 6.86 28.68 5.99
C ASP A 29 6.10 28.17 4.77
N VAL A 30 5.53 26.95 4.83
CA VAL A 30 4.62 26.43 3.82
C VAL A 30 3.17 26.57 4.27
N ASP A 31 2.25 26.70 3.31
CA ASP A 31 0.82 26.52 3.57
C ASP A 31 0.50 25.01 3.64
N ASP A 32 0.04 24.55 4.81
CA ASP A 32 -0.24 23.15 5.09
C ASP A 32 -1.19 22.53 4.05
N THR A 33 -2.26 23.25 3.70
CA THR A 33 -3.31 22.73 2.82
C THR A 33 -2.79 22.54 1.40
N THR A 34 -2.12 23.55 0.86
CA THR A 34 -1.54 23.52 -0.48
C THR A 34 -0.42 22.50 -0.57
N PHE A 35 0.43 22.42 0.46
CA PHE A 35 1.53 21.45 0.49
C PHE A 35 1.02 20.01 0.47
N LEU A 36 0.03 19.69 1.33
CA LEU A 36 -0.55 18.34 1.39
C LEU A 36 -1.33 17.98 0.12
N ALA A 37 -2.02 18.93 -0.50
CA ALA A 37 -2.70 18.72 -1.78
C ALA A 37 -1.69 18.37 -2.89
N ASN A 38 -0.62 19.17 -3.03
CA ASN A 38 0.43 18.93 -4.03
C ASN A 38 1.17 17.60 -3.79
N LEU A 39 1.44 17.25 -2.53
CA LEU A 39 2.04 15.96 -2.19
C LEU A 39 1.14 14.80 -2.62
N GLY A 40 -0.17 14.93 -2.44
CA GLY A 40 -1.15 13.95 -2.90
C GLY A 40 -1.07 13.73 -4.42
N GLU A 41 -1.00 14.79 -5.20
CA GLU A 41 -0.87 14.71 -6.67
C GLU A 41 0.45 14.07 -7.09
N ILE A 42 1.57 14.41 -6.44
CA ILE A 42 2.89 13.81 -6.72
C ILE A 42 2.86 12.30 -6.47
N LEU A 43 2.24 11.88 -5.37
CA LEU A 43 2.18 10.46 -5.01
C LEU A 43 1.26 9.65 -5.94
N ARG A 44 0.25 10.29 -6.54
CA ARG A 44 -0.67 9.66 -7.51
C ARG A 44 -0.16 9.71 -8.95
N TYR A 45 1.10 10.08 -9.16
CA TYR A 45 1.70 10.04 -10.49
C TYR A 45 1.55 8.65 -11.12
N ASP A 46 0.97 8.61 -12.32
CA ASP A 46 0.57 7.42 -13.08
C ASP A 46 1.51 7.11 -14.26
N GLY A 47 2.71 7.70 -14.27
CA GLY A 47 3.72 7.38 -15.29
C GLY A 47 4.41 6.03 -15.05
N GLU A 48 5.55 5.82 -15.71
CA GLU A 48 6.25 4.53 -15.69
C GLU A 48 6.67 4.11 -14.28
N LEU A 49 6.03 3.06 -13.76
CA LEU A 49 6.30 2.52 -12.44
C LEU A 49 7.45 1.51 -12.50
N ARG A 50 8.38 1.65 -11.56
CA ARG A 50 9.54 0.75 -11.47
C ARG A 50 9.14 -0.54 -10.78
N ARG A 51 9.74 -1.65 -11.23
CA ARG A 51 9.68 -2.92 -10.48
C ARG A 51 10.11 -2.71 -9.02
N PRO A 52 9.39 -3.29 -8.04
CA PRO A 52 8.25 -4.20 -8.20
C PRO A 52 6.86 -3.51 -8.24
N PHE A 53 6.78 -2.18 -8.23
CA PHE A 53 5.52 -1.44 -8.02
C PHE A 53 4.62 -1.34 -9.27
N GLY A 54 5.14 -1.71 -10.45
CA GLY A 54 4.38 -1.85 -11.70
C GLY A 54 3.99 -3.30 -12.02
N GLU A 55 4.11 -4.22 -11.07
CA GLU A 55 3.84 -5.65 -11.29
C GLU A 55 2.70 -6.14 -10.39
N LYS A 56 1.88 -7.04 -10.92
CA LYS A 56 0.90 -7.79 -10.16
C LYS A 56 1.17 -9.29 -10.21
N LEU A 57 0.62 -10.00 -9.23
CA LEU A 57 0.76 -11.44 -9.14
C LEU A 57 -0.31 -12.13 -9.97
N LYS A 58 0.08 -12.95 -10.95
CA LYS A 58 -0.84 -13.77 -11.73
C LYS A 58 -0.75 -15.23 -11.33
N MET A 59 -1.92 -15.86 -11.14
CA MET A 59 -2.02 -17.28 -10.83
C MET A 59 -2.69 -18.02 -11.99
N GLY A 60 -2.12 -19.18 -12.35
CA GLY A 60 -2.74 -20.09 -13.31
C GLY A 60 -4.00 -20.78 -12.78
N PRO A 61 -4.65 -21.66 -13.58
CA PRO A 61 -5.92 -22.30 -13.21
C PRO A 61 -5.89 -23.12 -11.91
N LEU A 62 -4.72 -23.61 -11.50
CA LEU A 62 -4.54 -24.35 -10.25
C LEU A 62 -4.24 -23.44 -9.04
N GLY A 63 -4.33 -22.12 -9.20
CA GLY A 63 -4.09 -21.14 -8.15
C GLY A 63 -2.69 -21.25 -7.56
N VAL A 64 -2.60 -21.16 -6.23
CA VAL A 64 -1.34 -21.29 -5.47
C VAL A 64 -0.67 -22.68 -5.61
N ALA A 65 -1.40 -23.71 -6.07
CA ALA A 65 -0.85 -25.04 -6.32
C ALA A 65 -0.25 -25.19 -7.73
N GLY A 66 -0.38 -24.17 -8.58
CA GLY A 66 0.13 -24.14 -9.95
C GLY A 66 1.21 -23.08 -10.17
N ASN A 67 1.32 -22.60 -11.41
CA ASN A 67 2.26 -21.56 -11.78
C ASN A 67 1.81 -20.20 -11.21
N ILE A 68 2.74 -19.53 -10.51
CA ILE A 68 2.62 -18.16 -10.02
C ILE A 68 3.75 -17.35 -10.65
N PHE A 69 3.43 -16.22 -11.24
CA PHE A 69 4.40 -15.34 -11.88
C PHE A 69 3.99 -13.88 -11.76
N TRP A 70 4.97 -12.99 -11.88
CA TRP A 70 4.76 -11.55 -11.96
C TRP A 70 4.40 -11.17 -13.40
N GLU A 71 3.43 -10.29 -13.56
CA GLU A 71 3.04 -9.69 -14.84
C GLU A 71 3.03 -8.17 -14.66
N GLU A 72 3.49 -7.45 -15.67
CA GLU A 72 3.42 -5.99 -15.68
C GLU A 72 1.95 -5.55 -15.73
N GLU A 73 1.60 -4.57 -14.90
CA GLU A 73 0.29 -3.91 -14.94
C GLU A 73 0.42 -2.61 -15.74
N GLU A 74 -0.33 -2.53 -16.83
CA GLU A 74 -0.31 -1.37 -17.73
C GLU A 74 -1.16 -0.22 -17.18
N GLU A 75 -2.20 -0.53 -16.40
CA GLU A 75 -3.14 0.46 -15.85
C GLU A 75 -3.30 0.27 -14.33
N LEU A 76 -2.47 0.96 -13.54
CA LEU A 76 -2.58 0.97 -12.08
C LEU A 76 -3.53 2.06 -11.58
N ASP A 77 -4.54 1.66 -10.81
CA ASP A 77 -5.44 2.59 -10.12
C ASP A 77 -4.72 3.26 -8.95
N MET A 78 -4.16 4.44 -9.20
CA MET A 78 -3.45 5.21 -8.18
C MET A 78 -4.36 5.71 -7.06
N GLU A 79 -5.67 5.86 -7.28
CA GLU A 79 -6.60 6.20 -6.19
C GLU A 79 -6.80 5.02 -5.23
N TYR A 80 -6.76 3.79 -5.75
CA TYR A 80 -6.81 2.58 -4.93
C TYR A 80 -5.55 2.43 -4.06
N HIS A 81 -4.37 2.59 -4.67
CA HIS A 81 -3.07 2.36 -4.03
C HIS A 81 -2.60 3.51 -3.14
N VAL A 82 -2.94 4.77 -3.48
CA VAL A 82 -2.55 5.97 -2.72
C VAL A 82 -3.78 6.61 -2.08
N ARG A 83 -3.94 6.34 -0.78
CA ARG A 83 -5.10 6.81 0.00
C ARG A 83 -4.73 7.98 0.89
N HIS A 84 -5.47 9.08 0.74
CA HIS A 84 -5.38 10.22 1.65
C HIS A 84 -6.37 10.02 2.81
N SER A 85 -5.88 10.02 4.04
CA SER A 85 -6.69 9.86 5.25
C SER A 85 -6.27 10.88 6.31
N ALA A 86 -7.26 11.39 7.04
CA ALA A 86 -7.03 12.25 8.20
C ALA A 86 -7.27 11.48 9.50
N LEU A 87 -6.54 11.84 10.56
CA LEU A 87 -6.79 11.28 11.87
C LEU A 87 -8.03 11.90 12.50
N PRO A 88 -8.84 11.12 13.25
CA PRO A 88 -9.92 11.70 14.03
C PRO A 88 -9.35 12.66 15.09
N ARG A 89 -10.08 13.74 15.38
CA ARG A 89 -9.72 14.66 16.48
C ARG A 89 -9.58 13.86 17.79
N PRO A 90 -8.53 14.09 18.60
CA PRO A 90 -7.55 15.18 18.52
C PRO A 90 -6.27 14.91 17.70
N GLY A 91 -6.18 13.79 16.97
CA GLY A 91 -5.06 13.52 16.06
C GLY A 91 -3.72 13.20 16.74
N ARG A 92 -3.74 12.55 17.91
CA ARG A 92 -2.50 12.17 18.63
C ARG A 92 -2.00 10.80 18.16
N TYR A 93 -0.84 10.40 18.70
CA TYR A 93 -0.26 9.07 18.47
C TYR A 93 -1.22 7.91 18.73
N ARG A 94 -2.13 8.02 19.70
CA ARG A 94 -3.14 6.99 19.94
C ARG A 94 -4.05 6.79 18.72
N GLU A 95 -4.55 7.88 18.16
CA GLU A 95 -5.40 7.86 16.98
C GLU A 95 -4.62 7.39 15.74
N LEU A 96 -3.34 7.78 15.63
CA LEU A 96 -2.43 7.28 14.59
C LEU A 96 -2.23 5.77 14.66
N PHE A 97 -1.84 5.24 15.82
CA PHE A 97 -1.60 3.80 15.97
C PHE A 97 -2.87 2.98 15.77
N ALA A 98 -4.03 3.47 16.20
CA ALA A 98 -5.30 2.82 15.92
C ALA A 98 -5.59 2.70 14.41
N LEU A 99 -5.30 3.77 13.64
CA LEU A 99 -5.42 3.74 12.19
C LEU A 99 -4.44 2.74 11.56
N VAL A 100 -3.16 2.80 11.95
CA VAL A 100 -2.11 1.92 11.43
C VAL A 100 -2.44 0.45 11.74
N SER A 101 -2.87 0.12 12.96
CA SER A 101 -3.28 -1.23 13.34
C SER A 101 -4.41 -1.75 12.45
N ARG A 102 -5.41 -0.92 12.16
CA ARG A 102 -6.52 -1.30 11.28
C ARG A 102 -6.04 -1.56 9.84
N LEU A 103 -5.24 -0.65 9.29
CA LEU A 103 -4.71 -0.78 7.94
C LEU A 103 -3.83 -2.03 7.79
N HIS A 104 -2.93 -2.28 8.75
CA HIS A 104 -2.01 -3.42 8.73
C HIS A 104 -2.69 -4.77 9.02
N SER A 105 -3.89 -4.77 9.60
CA SER A 105 -4.67 -5.98 9.83
C SER A 105 -5.43 -6.47 8.58
N THR A 106 -5.52 -5.64 7.55
CA THR A 106 -6.30 -5.94 6.34
C THR A 106 -5.45 -6.69 5.34
N LEU A 107 -6.01 -7.72 4.70
CA LEU A 107 -5.34 -8.41 3.60
C LEU A 107 -5.19 -7.46 2.40
N LEU A 108 -4.05 -7.52 1.74
CA LEU A 108 -3.86 -6.83 0.46
C LEU A 108 -4.67 -7.55 -0.61
N ASP A 109 -5.23 -6.76 -1.52
CA ASP A 109 -5.84 -7.31 -2.72
C ASP A 109 -4.75 -7.79 -3.67
N ARG A 110 -5.09 -8.80 -4.46
CA ARG A 110 -4.19 -9.50 -5.38
C ARG A 110 -4.66 -9.41 -6.83
N SER A 111 -5.79 -8.75 -7.09
CA SER A 111 -6.35 -8.51 -8.42
C SER A 111 -6.06 -7.11 -8.94
#